data_AF-A0A7C7KSA9-F1
#
_entry.id   AF-A0A7C7KSA9-F1
#
_cell.length_a   1.000
_cell.length_b   1.000
_cell.length_c   1.000
_cell.angle_alpha   90.00
_cell.angle_beta   90.00
_cell.angle_gamma   90.00
#
_symmetry.space_group_name_H-M   'P 1'
#
loop_
_entity.id
_entity.type
_entity.pdbx_description
1 polymer ?
#
loop_
_entity_poly.entity_id
_entity_poly.type
_entity_poly.pdbx_seq_one_letter_code
_entity_poly.pdbx_strand_id
1 'polypeptide(L)'
;MNKWAISFIFVITFLSSCTQPEVILTPSKSNLSKYTFEKSLTKIKKEIKTNPELLKLNDKSKKSLDWYENAASICYFAKDLNLSYKIFDYVDKKINLYEQKLLSNKLVENLASILLNDLVRDYTPPIYERVFVNVYMAKESLLKGDLQKYNVNLNRAVERLKYARTIFEKEIKLKDKKDENLSKNKKNKDYKKIKLTK
;
A
#
# COMPACT_ATOMS: atom_id res chain seq x y z
N MET A 1 -41.17 -49.93 -3.51
CA MET A 1 -40.51 -48.63 -3.28
C MET A 1 -39.00 -48.82 -3.36
N ASN A 2 -38.37 -48.20 -4.35
CA ASN A 2 -37.05 -48.59 -4.85
C ASN A 2 -35.91 -48.14 -3.91
N LYS A 3 -35.09 -49.11 -3.48
CA LYS A 3 -33.89 -48.92 -2.63
C LYS A 3 -32.80 -48.03 -3.25
N TRP A 4 -32.95 -47.66 -4.53
CA TRP A 4 -32.06 -46.75 -5.25
C TRP A 4 -32.32 -45.26 -5.00
N ALA A 5 -33.48 -44.89 -4.45
CA ALA A 5 -33.80 -43.49 -4.19
C ALA A 5 -33.18 -42.94 -2.89
N ILE A 6 -32.81 -43.82 -1.95
CA ILE A 6 -32.30 -43.42 -0.63
C ILE A 6 -30.78 -43.16 -0.68
N SER A 7 -30.08 -43.75 -1.66
CA SER A 7 -28.63 -43.58 -1.77
C SER A 7 -28.18 -42.27 -2.44
N PHE A 8 -29.11 -41.52 -3.07
CA PHE A 8 -28.76 -40.27 -3.78
C PHE A 8 -28.91 -39.01 -2.91
N ILE A 9 -29.63 -39.10 -1.79
CA ILE A 9 -29.86 -37.97 -0.87
C ILE A 9 -28.68 -37.78 0.12
N PHE A 10 -27.87 -38.82 0.35
CA PHE A 10 -26.76 -38.76 1.30
C PHE A 10 -25.43 -38.23 0.71
N VAL A 11 -25.36 -38.06 -0.61
CA VAL A 11 -24.13 -37.61 -1.31
C VAL A 11 -24.14 -36.08 -1.57
N ILE A 12 -25.30 -35.42 -1.45
CA ILE A 12 -25.45 -33.99 -1.76
C ILE A 12 -25.14 -33.07 -0.55
N THR A 13 -25.03 -33.61 0.67
CA THR A 13 -24.77 -32.80 1.88
C THR A 13 -23.29 -32.64 2.24
N PHE A 14 -22.35 -33.16 1.44
CA PHE A 14 -20.91 -33.11 1.76
C PHE A 14 -20.07 -32.12 0.95
N LEU A 15 -20.68 -31.23 0.15
CA LEU A 15 -19.96 -30.24 -0.67
C LEU A 15 -20.18 -28.77 -0.26
N SER A 16 -20.70 -28.52 0.95
CA SER A 16 -20.93 -27.15 1.47
C SER A 16 -19.96 -26.74 2.59
N SER A 17 -18.71 -27.24 2.57
CA SER A 17 -17.69 -26.79 3.54
C SER A 17 -16.41 -26.32 2.85
N CYS A 18 -16.55 -25.39 1.90
CA CYS A 18 -15.63 -24.26 1.88
C CYS A 18 -16.11 -23.24 2.94
N THR A 19 -16.08 -23.64 4.21
CA THR A 19 -16.01 -22.66 5.29
C THR A 19 -14.62 -22.06 5.18
N GLN A 20 -14.55 -20.84 4.64
CA GLN A 20 -13.42 -19.96 4.91
C GLN A 20 -13.16 -20.05 6.42
N PRO A 21 -11.92 -20.21 6.91
CA PRO A 21 -11.69 -19.99 8.32
C PRO A 21 -12.23 -18.58 8.56
N GLU A 22 -13.34 -18.49 9.30
CA GLU A 22 -13.79 -17.25 9.86
C GLU A 22 -12.65 -16.90 10.80
N VAL A 23 -11.68 -16.14 10.29
CA VAL A 23 -10.81 -15.37 11.15
C VAL A 23 -11.81 -14.49 11.85
N ILE A 24 -12.24 -14.94 13.02
CA ILE A 24 -12.95 -14.12 13.98
C ILE A 24 -11.89 -13.07 14.32
N LEU A 25 -11.85 -12.01 13.52
CA LEU A 25 -11.39 -10.72 13.95
C LEU A 25 -12.40 -10.33 15.02
N THR A 26 -12.29 -10.93 16.21
CA THR A 26 -12.90 -10.34 17.40
C THR A 26 -12.31 -8.94 17.39
N PRO A 27 -13.11 -7.88 17.15
CA PRO A 27 -12.58 -6.54 17.28
C PRO A 27 -12.05 -6.51 18.70
N SER A 28 -10.74 -6.30 18.87
CA SER A 28 -10.16 -6.12 20.19
C SER A 28 -10.97 -5.02 20.85
N LYS A 29 -11.91 -5.38 21.73
CA LYS A 29 -12.69 -4.44 22.56
C LYS A 29 -11.80 -3.91 23.68
N SER A 30 -10.52 -3.70 23.41
CA SER A 30 -9.63 -3.05 24.34
C SER A 30 -9.99 -1.57 24.33
N ASN A 31 -10.59 -1.10 25.42
CA ASN A 31 -10.74 0.33 25.69
C ASN A 31 -9.39 1.06 25.66
N LEU A 32 -8.28 0.33 25.83
CA LEU A 32 -6.92 0.82 25.70
C LEU A 32 -6.61 1.36 24.29
N SER A 33 -6.98 0.63 23.22
CA SER A 33 -6.75 1.09 21.85
C SER A 33 -7.57 2.35 21.56
N LYS A 34 -8.87 2.34 21.90
CA LYS A 34 -9.76 3.50 21.76
C LYS A 34 -9.25 4.72 22.53
N TYR A 35 -8.91 4.55 23.81
CA TYR A 35 -8.37 5.64 24.65
C TYR A 35 -7.05 6.20 24.09
N THR A 36 -6.19 5.34 23.56
CA THR A 36 -4.91 5.74 22.96
C THR A 36 -5.11 6.57 21.70
N PHE A 37 -6.06 6.19 20.84
CA PHE A 37 -6.40 6.95 19.64
C PHE A 37 -7.06 8.29 19.96
N GLU A 38 -7.96 8.36 20.94
CA GLU A 38 -8.62 9.62 21.36
C GLU A 38 -7.63 10.65 21.92
N LYS A 39 -6.68 10.19 22.76
CA LYS A 39 -5.60 11.04 23.28
C LYS A 39 -4.73 11.57 22.14
N SER A 40 -4.38 10.69 21.19
CA SER A 40 -3.56 11.05 20.03
C SER A 40 -4.29 12.00 19.09
N LEU A 41 -5.60 11.78 18.86
CA LEU A 41 -6.48 12.67 18.10
C LEU A 41 -6.50 14.07 18.71
N THR A 42 -6.60 14.17 20.03
CA THR A 42 -6.58 15.46 20.73
C THR A 42 -5.27 16.22 20.47
N LYS A 43 -4.13 15.52 20.49
CA LYS A 43 -2.82 16.10 20.16
C LYS A 43 -2.75 16.57 18.71
N ILE A 44 -3.23 15.75 17.77
CA ILE A 44 -3.27 16.09 16.33
C ILE A 44 -4.15 17.32 16.08
N LYS A 45 -5.35 17.36 16.66
CA LYS A 45 -6.26 18.51 16.56
C LYS A 45 -5.64 19.79 17.10
N LYS A 46 -4.97 19.71 18.26
CA LYS A 46 -4.24 20.85 18.84
C LYS A 46 -3.13 21.32 17.89
N GLU A 47 -2.32 20.40 17.38
CA GLU A 47 -1.22 20.72 16.46
C GLU A 47 -1.72 21.43 15.19
N ILE A 48 -2.78 20.90 14.55
CA ILE A 48 -3.39 21.49 13.35
C ILE A 48 -4.05 22.83 13.65
N LYS A 49 -4.67 22.99 14.82
CA LYS A 49 -5.28 24.26 15.24
C LYS A 49 -4.23 25.33 15.49
N THR A 50 -3.11 24.98 16.13
CA THR A 50 -2.02 25.90 16.42
C THR A 50 -1.23 26.27 15.16
N ASN A 51 -1.17 25.36 14.18
CA ASN A 51 -0.38 25.53 12.95
C ASN A 51 -1.29 25.29 11.72
N PRO A 52 -2.18 26.24 11.36
CA PRO A 52 -3.15 26.07 10.27
C PRO A 52 -2.50 25.85 8.89
N GLU A 53 -1.23 26.21 8.73
CA GLU A 53 -0.43 25.98 7.53
C GLU A 53 0.01 24.52 7.33
N LEU A 54 -0.14 23.63 8.32
CA LEU A 54 0.23 22.22 8.20
C LEU A 54 -0.49 21.50 7.04
N LEU A 55 -1.74 21.87 6.76
CA LEU A 55 -2.54 21.28 5.69
C LEU A 55 -2.61 22.17 4.44
N LYS A 56 -1.76 23.20 4.33
CA LYS A 56 -1.60 23.98 3.11
C LYS A 56 -0.57 23.31 2.20
N LEU A 57 -0.87 23.27 0.91
CA LEU A 57 0.05 22.76 -0.10
C LEU A 57 1.16 23.78 -0.34
N ASN A 58 2.36 23.42 0.09
CA ASN A 58 3.58 24.21 -0.02
C ASN A 58 4.66 23.33 -0.64
N ASP A 59 5.75 23.87 -1.18
CA ASP A 59 6.84 23.03 -1.73
C ASP A 59 7.47 22.11 -0.68
N LYS A 60 7.74 22.65 0.52
CA LYS A 60 8.25 21.89 1.66
C LYS A 60 7.14 21.63 2.68
N SER A 61 6.92 20.36 3.02
CA SER A 61 6.01 20.01 4.11
C SER A 61 6.63 20.41 5.45
N LYS A 62 5.80 20.93 6.36
CA LYS A 62 6.24 21.34 7.71
C LYS A 62 6.52 20.16 8.64
N LYS A 63 6.01 18.98 8.30
CA LYS A 63 6.27 17.68 8.92
C LYS A 63 6.64 16.69 7.83
N SER A 64 7.25 15.58 8.21
CA SER A 64 7.52 14.46 7.31
C SER A 64 6.20 13.81 6.84
N LEU A 65 6.20 13.13 5.69
CA LEU A 65 4.97 12.59 5.11
C LEU A 65 4.38 11.44 5.95
N ASP A 66 5.24 10.60 6.53
CA ASP A 66 4.89 9.55 7.49
C ASP A 66 4.15 10.12 8.71
N TRP A 67 4.48 11.34 9.16
CA TRP A 67 3.74 12.00 10.23
C TRP A 67 2.28 12.24 9.83
N TYR A 68 2.02 12.70 8.60
CA TYR A 68 0.67 12.95 8.11
C TYR A 68 -0.11 11.65 7.90
N GLU A 69 0.53 10.60 7.36
CA GLU A 69 -0.09 9.29 7.18
C GLU A 69 -0.50 8.66 8.52
N ASN A 70 0.39 8.72 9.51
CA ASN A 70 0.09 8.30 10.87
C ASN A 70 -1.02 9.13 11.50
N ALA A 71 -1.00 10.46 11.32
CA ALA A 71 -2.04 11.34 11.84
C ALA A 71 -3.41 11.04 11.22
N ALA A 72 -3.48 10.82 9.90
CA ALA A 72 -4.70 10.45 9.21
C ALA A 72 -5.23 9.10 9.71
N SER A 73 -4.36 8.09 9.82
CA SER A 73 -4.71 6.76 10.34
C SER A 73 -5.25 6.82 11.77
N ILE A 74 -4.62 7.61 12.64
CA ILE A 74 -5.12 7.84 14.01
C ILE A 74 -6.51 8.48 13.98
N CYS A 75 -6.74 9.49 13.12
CA CYS A 75 -8.04 10.12 12.98
C CYS A 75 -9.10 9.12 12.48
N TYR A 76 -8.74 8.26 11.52
CA TYR A 76 -9.59 7.19 11.02
C TYR A 76 -10.00 6.22 12.14
N PHE A 77 -9.03 5.71 12.92
CA PHE A 77 -9.30 4.76 14.02
C PHE A 77 -10.04 5.42 15.19
N ALA A 78 -9.82 6.72 15.43
CA ALA A 78 -10.59 7.52 16.38
C ALA A 78 -11.97 7.96 15.84
N LYS A 79 -12.36 7.53 14.64
CA LYS A 79 -13.63 7.83 13.96
C LYS A 79 -13.86 9.30 13.60
N ASP A 80 -12.83 10.14 13.62
CA ASP A 80 -12.88 11.48 13.02
C ASP A 80 -12.61 11.39 11.51
N LEU A 81 -13.58 10.85 10.78
CA LEU A 81 -13.47 10.60 9.34
C LEU A 81 -13.38 11.89 8.52
N ASN A 82 -13.73 13.06 9.06
CA ASN A 82 -13.60 14.32 8.34
C ASN A 82 -12.17 14.83 8.40
N LEU A 83 -11.56 14.80 9.59
CA LEU A 83 -10.16 15.15 9.74
C LEU A 83 -9.25 14.13 9.05
N SER A 84 -9.55 12.83 9.18
CA SER A 84 -8.84 11.75 8.49
C SER A 84 -8.78 12.01 6.98
N TYR A 85 -9.96 12.13 6.34
CA TYR A 85 -10.05 12.41 4.91
C TYR A 85 -9.26 13.65 4.50
N LYS A 86 -9.34 14.73 5.27
CA LYS A 86 -8.62 15.99 4.99
C LYS A 86 -7.11 15.81 5.02
N ILE A 87 -6.59 15.03 5.97
CA ILE A 87 -5.15 14.74 6.06
C ILE A 87 -4.73 13.78 4.95
N PHE A 88 -5.49 12.72 4.67
CA PHE A 88 -5.20 11.82 3.54
C PHE A 88 -5.24 12.53 2.19
N ASP A 89 -6.18 13.46 1.97
CA ASP A 89 -6.23 14.28 0.75
C ASP A 89 -4.98 15.17 0.59
N TYR A 90 -4.42 15.68 1.70
CA TYR A 90 -3.14 16.37 1.69
C TYR A 90 -1.99 15.43 1.30
N VAL A 91 -1.95 14.24 1.89
CA VAL A 91 -0.93 13.21 1.58
C VAL A 91 -1.01 12.80 0.11
N ASP A 92 -2.20 12.52 -0.42
CA ASP A 92 -2.40 12.16 -1.84
C ASP A 92 -1.88 13.24 -2.78
N LYS A 93 -2.14 14.52 -2.48
CA LYS A 93 -1.61 15.63 -3.30
C LYS A 93 -0.09 15.72 -3.25
N LYS A 94 0.53 15.44 -2.10
CA LYS A 94 2.00 15.37 -1.97
C LYS A 94 2.59 14.19 -2.75
N ILE A 95 1.94 13.03 -2.68
CA ILE A 95 2.28 11.86 -3.50
C ILE A 95 2.21 12.23 -4.98
N ASN A 96 1.13 12.86 -5.43
CA ASN A 96 0.96 13.23 -6.84
C ASN A 96 2.07 14.19 -7.33
N LEU A 97 2.46 15.17 -6.51
CA LEU A 97 3.59 16.06 -6.83
C LEU A 97 4.91 15.29 -6.94
N TYR A 98 5.14 14.30 -6.07
CA TYR A 98 6.31 13.44 -6.13
C TYR A 98 6.30 12.57 -7.40
N GLU A 99 5.18 11.92 -7.70
CA GLU A 99 5.02 11.06 -8.89
C GLU A 99 5.19 11.86 -10.18
N GLN A 100 4.69 13.09 -10.25
CA GLN A 100 4.93 14.00 -11.39
C GLN A 100 6.42 14.31 -11.56
N LYS A 101 7.14 14.60 -10.48
CA LYS A 101 8.59 14.84 -10.52
C LYS A 101 9.37 13.61 -10.96
N LEU A 102 8.92 12.41 -10.59
CA LEU A 102 9.52 11.16 -11.07
C LEU A 102 9.32 10.97 -12.57
N LEU A 103 8.15 11.30 -13.10
CA LEU A 103 7.84 11.17 -14.52
C LEU A 103 8.58 12.22 -15.37
N SER A 104 8.75 13.44 -14.85
CA SER A 104 9.46 14.51 -15.57
C SER A 104 10.97 14.30 -15.62
N ASN A 105 11.55 13.68 -14.60
CA ASN A 105 12.95 13.31 -14.59
C ASN A 105 13.09 11.99 -15.35
N LYS A 106 13.81 11.96 -16.48
CA LYS A 106 14.07 10.77 -17.32
C LYS A 106 14.77 9.58 -16.59
N LEU A 107 14.85 9.59 -15.26
CA LEU A 107 15.42 8.59 -14.35
C LEU A 107 14.58 7.30 -14.20
N VAL A 108 13.58 7.09 -15.06
CA VAL A 108 12.76 5.86 -15.08
C VAL A 108 13.59 4.61 -15.42
N GLU A 109 14.82 4.75 -15.91
CA GLU A 109 15.71 3.62 -16.19
C GLU A 109 16.27 2.94 -14.92
N ASN A 110 16.33 3.64 -13.78
CA ASN A 110 16.85 3.10 -12.51
C ASN A 110 15.73 2.76 -11.52
N LEU A 111 14.74 1.96 -11.93
CA LEU A 111 13.63 1.51 -11.07
C LEU A 111 14.07 0.88 -9.74
N ALA A 112 15.24 0.23 -9.73
CA ALA A 112 15.84 -0.35 -8.52
C ALA A 112 16.14 0.69 -7.43
N SER A 113 16.41 1.95 -7.80
CA SER A 113 16.72 3.02 -6.84
C SER A 113 15.50 3.55 -6.10
N ILE A 114 14.29 3.30 -6.61
CA ILE A 114 13.02 3.74 -6.00
C ILE A 114 12.67 2.87 -4.79
N LEU A 115 13.06 1.59 -4.77
CA LEU A 115 12.82 0.67 -3.64
C LEU A 115 13.96 0.65 -2.60
N LEU A 116 15.20 0.97 -2.99
CA LEU A 116 16.38 0.82 -2.12
C LEU A 116 16.71 2.06 -1.26
N ASN A 117 15.91 3.13 -1.34
CA ASN A 117 16.33 4.44 -0.86
C ASN A 117 15.98 4.70 0.62
N ASP A 118 16.56 3.92 1.52
CA ASP A 118 16.31 4.02 2.96
C ASP A 118 17.31 4.90 3.75
N LEU A 119 18.27 5.60 3.11
CA LEU A 119 19.36 6.26 3.87
C LEU A 119 19.81 7.67 3.46
N VAL A 120 19.33 8.30 2.37
CA VAL A 120 19.95 9.57 1.89
C VAL A 120 18.97 10.68 1.44
N ARG A 121 17.65 10.57 1.63
CA ARG A 121 16.71 11.64 1.17
C ARG A 121 15.45 11.79 2.02
N ASP A 122 14.77 12.93 1.85
CA ASP A 122 13.39 13.18 2.31
C ASP A 122 12.51 11.93 2.13
N TYR A 123 11.74 11.60 3.19
CA TYR A 123 10.86 10.44 3.22
C TYR A 123 10.01 10.35 1.95
N THR A 124 10.14 9.23 1.26
CA THR A 124 9.44 8.94 0.01
C THR A 124 8.52 7.74 0.27
N PRO A 125 7.20 7.89 0.19
CA PRO A 125 6.28 6.82 0.57
C PRO A 125 6.43 5.63 -0.38
N PRO A 126 6.71 4.40 0.13
CA PRO A 126 6.68 3.18 -0.68
C PRO A 126 5.34 3.00 -1.39
N ILE A 127 5.34 2.18 -2.44
CA ILE A 127 4.18 2.05 -3.33
C ILE A 127 2.92 1.62 -2.57
N TYR A 128 3.05 0.75 -1.56
CA TYR A 128 1.91 0.28 -0.78
C TYR A 128 1.24 1.41 0.02
N GLU A 129 1.99 2.36 0.58
CA GLU A 129 1.43 3.52 1.30
C GLU A 129 0.63 4.39 0.36
N ARG A 130 1.17 4.63 -0.84
CA ARG A 130 0.47 5.40 -1.88
C ARG A 130 -0.85 4.76 -2.31
N VAL A 131 -0.91 3.44 -2.33
CA VAL A 131 -2.17 2.71 -2.57
C VAL A 131 -3.11 2.84 -1.36
N PHE A 132 -2.61 2.66 -0.14
CA PHE A 132 -3.42 2.67 1.07
C PHE A 132 -4.09 4.01 1.34
N VAL A 133 -3.43 5.14 1.09
CA VAL A 133 -4.03 6.48 1.21
C VAL A 133 -5.37 6.52 0.47
N ASN A 134 -5.43 6.02 -0.76
CA ASN A 134 -6.62 6.11 -1.60
C ASN A 134 -7.64 5.02 -1.28
N VAL A 135 -7.20 3.86 -0.79
CA VAL A 135 -8.10 2.84 -0.22
C VAL A 135 -8.83 3.39 1.01
N TYR A 136 -8.13 4.05 1.93
CA TYR A 136 -8.76 4.67 3.11
C TYR A 136 -9.70 5.82 2.70
N MET A 137 -9.27 6.71 1.80
CA MET A 137 -10.16 7.77 1.29
C MET A 137 -11.41 7.21 0.59
N ALA A 138 -11.28 6.13 -0.19
CA ALA A 138 -12.42 5.46 -0.81
C ALA A 138 -13.36 4.90 0.26
N LYS A 139 -12.82 4.13 1.22
CA LYS A 139 -13.60 3.57 2.34
C LYS A 139 -14.31 4.64 3.15
N GLU A 140 -13.63 5.73 3.49
CA GLU A 140 -14.22 6.87 4.19
C GLU A 140 -15.34 7.54 3.39
N SER A 141 -15.18 7.68 2.08
CA SER A 141 -16.22 8.22 1.19
C SER A 141 -17.44 7.30 1.15
N LEU A 142 -17.22 5.98 1.07
CA LEU A 142 -18.27 4.97 1.11
C LEU A 142 -19.05 5.03 2.42
N LEU A 143 -18.35 5.13 3.56
CA LEU A 143 -18.97 5.27 4.89
C LEU A 143 -19.82 6.54 5.03
N LYS A 144 -19.54 7.58 4.24
CA LYS A 144 -20.31 8.83 4.18
C LYS A 144 -21.40 8.83 3.11
N GLY A 145 -21.56 7.75 2.35
CA GLY A 145 -22.49 7.67 1.22
C GLY A 145 -22.06 8.48 -0.02
N ASP A 146 -20.83 8.98 -0.07
CA ASP A 146 -20.30 9.74 -1.20
C ASP A 146 -19.72 8.79 -2.26
N LEU A 147 -20.61 8.22 -3.08
CA LEU A 147 -20.24 7.25 -4.12
C LEU A 147 -19.35 7.86 -5.20
N GLN A 148 -19.48 9.16 -5.47
CA GLN A 148 -18.64 9.84 -6.45
C GLN A 148 -17.18 9.85 -5.99
N LYS A 149 -16.91 10.30 -4.76
CA LYS A 149 -15.55 10.30 -4.21
C LYS A 149 -15.02 8.88 -3.97
N TYR A 150 -15.90 7.96 -3.58
CA TYR A 150 -15.53 6.54 -3.48
C TYR A 150 -14.95 6.01 -4.79
N ASN A 151 -15.67 6.17 -5.90
CA ASN A 151 -15.23 5.68 -7.21
C ASN A 151 -13.93 6.33 -7.68
N VAL A 152 -13.79 7.66 -7.47
CA VAL A 152 -12.55 8.38 -7.82
C VAL A 152 -11.35 7.83 -7.08
N ASN A 153 -11.44 7.70 -5.75
CA ASN A 153 -10.32 7.24 -4.93
C ASN A 153 -10.02 5.76 -5.17
N LEU A 154 -11.03 4.92 -5.38
CA LEU A 154 -10.83 3.51 -5.72
C LEU A 154 -10.10 3.35 -7.05
N ASN A 155 -10.51 4.11 -8.08
CA ASN A 155 -9.84 4.09 -9.38
C ASN A 155 -8.38 4.52 -9.27
N ARG A 156 -8.08 5.55 -8.46
CA ARG A 156 -6.68 5.96 -8.18
C ARG A 156 -5.87 4.86 -7.50
N ALA A 157 -6.45 4.15 -6.53
CA ALA A 157 -5.79 3.02 -5.89
C ALA A 157 -5.47 1.90 -6.90
N VAL A 158 -6.41 1.59 -7.79
CA VAL A 158 -6.23 0.60 -8.87
C VAL A 158 -5.13 1.03 -9.85
N GLU A 159 -5.10 2.29 -10.26
CA GLU A 159 -4.04 2.83 -11.13
C GLU A 159 -2.66 2.67 -10.48
N ARG A 160 -2.53 2.98 -9.19
CA ARG A 160 -1.27 2.79 -8.45
C ARG A 160 -0.87 1.33 -8.30
N LEU A 161 -1.83 0.40 -8.16
CA LEU A 161 -1.55 -1.04 -8.19
C LEU A 161 -1.05 -1.52 -9.56
N LYS A 162 -1.60 -1.00 -10.67
CA LYS A 162 -1.09 -1.29 -12.02
C LYS A 162 0.34 -0.77 -12.20
N TYR A 163 0.62 0.42 -11.69
CA TYR A 163 1.97 0.99 -11.69
C TYR A 163 2.94 0.14 -10.85
N ALA A 164 2.52 -0.29 -9.67
CA ALA A 164 3.29 -1.21 -8.82
C ALA A 164 3.65 -2.50 -9.57
N ARG A 165 2.66 -3.13 -10.21
CA ARG A 165 2.88 -4.33 -11.04
C ARG A 165 3.92 -4.08 -12.12
N THR A 166 3.82 -2.97 -12.83
CA THR A 166 4.78 -2.60 -13.89
C THR A 166 6.20 -2.46 -13.36
N ILE A 167 6.38 -1.91 -12.16
CA ILE A 167 7.70 -1.81 -11.51
C ILE A 167 8.22 -3.22 -11.18
N PHE A 168 7.43 -4.01 -10.47
CA PHE A 168 7.87 -5.34 -10.03
C PHE A 168 8.14 -6.30 -11.19
N GLU A 169 7.35 -6.27 -12.26
CA GLU A 169 7.62 -7.04 -13.48
C GLU A 169 8.97 -6.70 -14.10
N LYS A 170 9.35 -5.41 -14.12
CA LYS A 170 10.65 -4.97 -14.63
C LYS A 170 11.78 -5.42 -13.71
N GLU A 171 11.58 -5.38 -12.39
CA GLU A 171 12.57 -5.86 -11.43
C GLU A 171 12.83 -7.35 -11.54
N ILE A 172 11.77 -8.14 -11.68
CA ILE A 172 11.89 -9.59 -11.90
C ILE A 172 12.72 -9.85 -13.16
N LYS A 173 12.37 -9.22 -14.29
CA LYS A 173 13.13 -9.33 -15.54
C LYS A 173 14.59 -8.91 -15.41
N LEU A 174 14.88 -7.87 -14.63
CA LEU A 174 16.25 -7.40 -14.38
C LEU A 174 17.03 -8.39 -13.51
N LYS A 175 16.40 -8.98 -12.50
CA LYS A 175 16.99 -10.04 -11.67
C LYS A 175 17.28 -11.28 -12.51
N ASP A 176 16.31 -11.75 -13.29
CA ASP A 176 16.48 -12.91 -14.17
C ASP A 176 17.66 -12.72 -15.14
N LYS A 177 17.74 -11.54 -15.78
CA LYS A 177 18.89 -11.20 -16.65
C LYS A 177 20.22 -11.18 -15.90
N LYS A 178 20.26 -10.66 -14.66
CA LYS A 178 21.48 -10.65 -13.84
C LYS A 178 21.90 -12.08 -13.51
N ASP A 179 20.97 -12.94 -13.11
CA ASP A 179 21.22 -14.33 -12.76
C ASP A 179 21.68 -15.17 -13.98
N GLU A 180 21.08 -14.94 -15.15
CA GLU A 180 21.56 -15.50 -16.42
C GLU A 180 22.99 -15.05 -16.74
N ASN A 181 23.32 -13.77 -16.59
CA ASN A 181 24.67 -13.26 -16.85
C ASN A 181 25.69 -13.79 -15.83
N LEU A 182 25.30 -13.93 -14.56
CA LEU A 182 26.11 -14.54 -13.51
C LEU A 182 26.40 -16.02 -13.81
N SER A 183 25.40 -16.79 -14.24
CA SER A 183 25.58 -18.19 -14.62
C SER A 183 26.43 -18.36 -15.87
N LYS A 184 26.26 -17.52 -16.90
CA LYS A 184 27.12 -17.48 -18.09
C LYS A 184 28.57 -17.14 -17.74
N ASN A 185 28.80 -16.15 -16.87
CA ASN A 185 30.14 -15.77 -16.43
C ASN A 185 30.83 -16.85 -15.58
N LYS A 186 30.09 -17.57 -14.73
CA LYS A 186 30.63 -18.73 -13.99
C LYS A 186 31.08 -19.82 -14.96
N LYS A 187 30.21 -20.25 -15.88
CA LYS A 187 30.55 -21.23 -16.92
C LYS A 187 31.79 -20.80 -17.71
N ASN A 188 31.86 -19.54 -18.15
CA ASN A 188 32.99 -19.05 -18.95
C ASN A 188 34.33 -19.05 -18.17
N LYS A 189 34.30 -18.75 -16.87
CA LYS A 189 35.47 -18.87 -15.98
C LYS A 189 35.90 -20.33 -15.80
N ASP A 190 34.94 -21.24 -15.63
CA ASP A 190 35.20 -22.68 -15.49
C ASP A 190 35.81 -23.27 -16.78
N TYR A 191 35.27 -22.92 -17.95
CA TYR A 191 35.84 -23.28 -19.25
C TYR A 191 37.29 -22.77 -19.42
N LYS A 192 37.58 -21.53 -19.01
CA LYS A 192 38.93 -20.94 -19.11
C LYS A 192 39.91 -21.61 -18.15
N LYS A 193 39.47 -22.02 -16.96
CA LYS A 193 40.28 -22.74 -15.95
C LYS A 193 40.66 -24.15 -16.42
N ILE A 194 39.74 -24.87 -17.06
CA ILE A 194 40.00 -26.20 -17.65
C ILE A 194 41.02 -26.12 -18.80
N LYS A 195 41.00 -25.03 -19.57
CA LYS A 195 41.93 -24.83 -20.70
C LYS A 195 43.35 -24.44 -20.27
N LEU A 196 43.53 -23.93 -19.06
CA LEU A 196 44.84 -23.54 -18.48
C LEU A 196 45.50 -24.69 -17.68
N THR A 197 44.80 -25.81 -17.50
CA THR A 197 45.26 -26.98 -16.73
C THR A 197 45.54 -28.21 -17.62
N LYS A 198 45.44 -28.04 -18.94
CA LYS A 198 45.88 -28.98 -19.98
C LYS A 198 47.05 -28.37 -20.74
#